data_AF-A0A946DWY0-F1
#
_entry.id   AF-A0A946DWY0-F1
#
_cell.length_a   1.000
_cell.length_b   1.000
_cell.length_c   1.000
_cell.angle_alpha   90.00
_cell.angle_beta   90.00
_cell.angle_gamma   90.00
#
_symmetry.space_group_name_H-M   'P 1'
#
loop_
_entity.id
_entity.type
_entity.pdbx_description
1 polymer ?
#
loop_
_entity_poly.entity_id
_entity_poly.type
_entity_poly.pdbx_seq_one_letter_code
_entity_poly.pdbx_strand_id
1 'polypeptide(L)'
;MPALPTGNDLKRLPLRGLIAYSARSALRVQPLFWVDEEHPESQECCTAVDDAIRLALDFAAGKEINPDKARGIEDAVVRAVVVACDEKWSDRQAAFSSNAAYAAINSVTTAMDSESAGSRSTEAVKAVMAAVTTVDAAVAADPAIRHAVIADFKRLSRMSLGCFPNFGKAVDPTGRGILGPINPSRSKVKPSPEINTETCDELRQALQELESLRKALGADRADLEEQRRAVTDAESKLAAERADLNRQQKQFAKRAHELEIERIELQDERGRLALEREWLERARSAFGARQVAFEEDSQRFEANNEAARLERGTLKNPI
;
A
#
# COMPACT_ATOMS: atom_id res chain seq x y z
N MET A 1 -7.12 -8.69 26.35
CA MET A 1 -6.70 -9.92 25.65
C MET A 1 -5.35 -9.69 25.00
N PRO A 2 -4.47 -10.70 24.88
CA PRO A 2 -3.19 -10.53 24.18
C PRO A 2 -3.43 -10.20 22.70
N ALA A 3 -2.64 -9.27 22.16
CA ALA A 3 -2.74 -8.81 20.78
C ALA A 3 -2.24 -9.86 19.79
N LEU A 4 -2.86 -9.92 18.61
CA LEU A 4 -2.36 -10.72 17.48
C LEU A 4 -1.09 -10.06 16.90
N PRO A 5 -0.17 -10.83 16.30
CA PRO A 5 0.97 -10.28 15.59
C PRO A 5 0.52 -9.34 14.47
N THR A 6 1.14 -8.17 14.36
CA THR A 6 0.90 -7.23 13.27
C THR A 6 1.60 -7.68 11.99
N GLY A 7 1.26 -7.09 10.84
CA GLY A 7 1.98 -7.34 9.59
C GLY A 7 3.50 -7.06 9.70
N ASN A 8 3.91 -6.07 10.50
CA ASN A 8 5.33 -5.82 10.75
C ASN A 8 5.98 -6.89 11.64
N ASP A 9 5.24 -7.45 12.60
CA ASP A 9 5.73 -8.59 13.38
C ASP A 9 5.91 -9.83 12.50
N LEU A 10 4.98 -10.07 11.57
CA LEU A 10 5.03 -11.20 10.64
C LEU A 10 6.22 -11.14 9.66
N LYS A 11 6.70 -9.94 9.31
CA LYS A 11 7.94 -9.75 8.52
C LYS A 11 9.21 -10.26 9.22
N ARG A 12 9.13 -10.66 10.50
CA ARG A 12 10.24 -11.34 11.20
C ARG A 12 10.38 -12.80 10.79
N LEU A 13 9.38 -13.37 10.12
CA LEU A 13 9.39 -14.74 9.63
C LEU A 13 9.78 -14.78 8.14
N PRO A 14 10.55 -15.79 7.70
CA PRO A 14 10.68 -16.06 6.26
C PRO A 14 9.34 -16.55 5.67
N LEU A 15 9.20 -16.55 4.34
CA LEU A 15 7.91 -16.84 3.68
C LEU A 15 7.33 -18.21 4.05
N ARG A 16 8.16 -19.27 4.19
CA ARG A 16 7.66 -20.58 4.64
C ARG A 16 7.19 -20.56 6.10
N GLY A 17 7.83 -19.77 6.95
CA GLY A 17 7.39 -19.58 8.34
C GLY A 17 6.05 -18.82 8.40
N LEU A 18 5.89 -17.83 7.54
CA LEU A 18 4.63 -17.08 7.38
C LEU A 18 3.49 -17.99 6.91
N ILE A 19 3.72 -18.79 5.87
CA ILE A 19 2.71 -19.71 5.34
C ILE A 19 2.42 -20.84 6.34
N ALA A 20 3.41 -21.33 7.08
CA ALA A 20 3.19 -22.27 8.18
C ALA A 20 2.22 -21.70 9.23
N TYR A 21 2.39 -20.42 9.57
CA TYR A 21 1.51 -19.70 10.49
C TYR A 21 0.08 -19.55 9.94
N SER A 22 -0.07 -19.18 8.67
CA SER A 22 -1.37 -19.08 7.99
C SER A 22 -2.08 -20.43 7.91
N ALA A 23 -1.41 -21.44 7.35
CA ALA A 23 -1.95 -22.78 7.14
C ALA A 23 -2.43 -23.39 8.46
N ARG A 24 -1.67 -23.21 9.54
CA ARG A 24 -2.02 -23.74 10.86
C ARG A 24 -3.17 -22.96 11.52
N SER A 25 -3.33 -21.68 11.20
CA SER A 25 -4.48 -20.89 11.66
C SER A 25 -5.76 -21.34 10.95
N ALA A 26 -5.72 -21.52 9.63
CA ALA A 26 -6.84 -22.07 8.86
C ALA A 26 -7.19 -23.50 9.28
N LEU A 27 -6.19 -24.36 9.49
CA LEU A 27 -6.38 -25.75 9.93
C LEU A 27 -7.12 -25.88 11.27
N ARG A 28 -7.04 -24.88 12.16
CA ARG A 28 -7.79 -24.90 13.43
C ARG A 28 -9.29 -24.73 13.26
N VAL A 29 -9.67 -23.95 12.26
CA VAL A 29 -11.07 -23.60 11.99
C VAL A 29 -11.66 -24.41 10.85
N GLN A 30 -10.85 -25.19 10.13
CA GLN A 30 -11.30 -26.14 9.12
C GLN A 30 -12.52 -26.96 9.54
N PRO A 31 -12.61 -27.55 10.76
CA PRO A 31 -13.79 -28.33 11.15
C PRO A 31 -15.08 -27.51 11.32
N LEU A 32 -14.98 -26.18 11.31
CA LEU A 32 -16.12 -25.26 11.35
C LEU A 32 -16.63 -24.90 9.95
N PHE A 33 -15.89 -25.28 8.89
CA PHE A 33 -16.41 -25.17 7.54
C PHE A 33 -17.42 -26.27 7.29
N TRP A 34 -18.63 -25.86 6.93
CA TRP A 34 -19.71 -26.75 6.57
C TRP A 34 -20.59 -26.05 5.53
N VAL A 35 -21.08 -26.83 4.57
CA VAL A 35 -22.11 -26.41 3.62
C VAL A 35 -23.22 -27.44 3.72
N ASP A 36 -24.47 -26.97 3.72
CA ASP A 36 -25.64 -27.85 3.76
C ASP A 36 -25.53 -28.98 2.72
N GLU A 37 -25.84 -30.22 3.12
CA GLU A 37 -25.76 -31.40 2.23
C GLU A 37 -26.70 -31.28 1.03
N GLU A 38 -27.77 -30.48 1.15
CA GLU A 38 -28.69 -30.20 0.05
C GLU A 38 -28.10 -29.25 -1.01
N HIS A 39 -27.01 -28.55 -0.70
CA HIS A 39 -26.35 -27.68 -1.67
C HIS A 39 -25.63 -28.52 -2.75
N PRO A 40 -25.87 -28.28 -4.05
CA PRO A 40 -25.30 -29.10 -5.13
C PRO A 40 -23.76 -29.10 -5.13
N GLU A 41 -23.13 -28.05 -4.61
CA GLU A 41 -21.67 -27.89 -4.55
C GLU A 41 -21.07 -28.24 -3.17
N SER A 42 -21.84 -28.79 -2.21
CA SER A 42 -21.38 -29.00 -0.83
C SER A 42 -20.07 -29.80 -0.75
N GLN A 43 -20.02 -30.95 -1.42
CA GLN A 43 -18.84 -31.81 -1.44
C GLN A 43 -17.63 -31.15 -2.11
N GLU A 44 -17.85 -30.42 -3.22
CA GLU A 44 -16.80 -29.71 -3.93
C GLU A 44 -16.22 -28.57 -3.08
N CYS A 45 -17.08 -27.84 -2.36
CA CYS A 45 -16.66 -26.77 -1.47
C CYS A 45 -15.81 -27.28 -0.31
N CYS A 46 -16.23 -28.36 0.35
CA CYS A 46 -15.46 -28.99 1.43
C CYS A 46 -14.10 -29.48 0.93
N THR A 47 -14.07 -30.11 -0.25
CA THR A 47 -12.83 -30.57 -0.89
C THR A 47 -11.91 -29.40 -1.22
N ALA A 48 -12.45 -28.28 -1.72
CA ALA A 48 -11.67 -27.09 -2.06
C ALA A 48 -11.01 -26.44 -0.84
N VAL A 49 -11.74 -26.34 0.28
CA VAL A 49 -11.20 -25.83 1.56
C VAL A 49 -10.07 -26.75 2.07
N ASP A 50 -10.29 -28.06 2.04
CA ASP A 50 -9.29 -29.05 2.47
C ASP A 50 -8.02 -29.00 1.60
N ASP A 51 -8.19 -28.92 0.28
CA ASP A 51 -7.08 -28.84 -0.67
C ASP A 51 -6.30 -27.53 -0.53
N ALA A 52 -6.97 -26.40 -0.28
CA ALA A 52 -6.32 -25.12 -0.06
C ALA A 52 -5.42 -25.14 1.20
N ILE A 53 -5.94 -25.65 2.31
CA ILE A 53 -5.17 -25.81 3.55
C ILE A 53 -4.02 -26.78 3.34
N ARG A 54 -4.28 -27.94 2.73
CA ARG A 54 -3.26 -28.97 2.48
C ARG A 54 -2.11 -28.44 1.62
N LEU A 55 -2.40 -27.70 0.56
CA LEU A 55 -1.38 -27.10 -0.30
C LEU A 55 -0.51 -26.11 0.48
N ALA A 56 -1.10 -25.29 1.35
CA ALA A 56 -0.35 -24.38 2.21
C ALA A 56 0.53 -25.13 3.24
N LEU A 57 0.05 -26.23 3.82
CA LEU A 57 0.86 -27.10 4.68
C LEU A 57 2.06 -27.70 3.91
N ASP A 58 1.81 -28.19 2.69
CA ASP A 58 2.82 -28.80 1.83
C ASP A 58 3.91 -27.80 1.41
N PHE A 59 3.51 -26.58 1.04
CA PHE A 59 4.45 -25.51 0.71
C PHE A 59 5.34 -25.12 1.90
N ALA A 60 4.74 -24.96 3.09
CA ALA A 60 5.47 -24.65 4.32
C ALA A 60 6.48 -25.74 4.68
N ALA A 61 6.11 -27.00 4.44
CA ALA A 61 6.97 -28.18 4.61
C ALA A 61 8.06 -28.29 3.53
N GLY A 62 8.13 -27.33 2.60
CA GLY A 62 9.15 -27.27 1.56
C GLY A 62 8.96 -28.28 0.43
N LYS A 63 7.75 -28.82 0.27
CA LYS A 63 7.40 -29.63 -0.90
C LYS A 63 7.29 -28.75 -2.13
N GLU A 64 7.60 -29.31 -3.28
CA GLU A 64 7.45 -28.63 -4.57
C GLU A 64 5.96 -28.54 -4.94
N ILE A 65 5.52 -27.33 -5.27
CA ILE A 65 4.12 -27.04 -5.60
C ILE A 65 4.03 -26.63 -7.06
N ASN A 66 3.13 -27.27 -7.80
CA ASN A 66 2.80 -26.87 -9.17
C ASN A 66 1.98 -25.56 -9.14
N PRO A 67 2.44 -24.46 -9.77
CA PRO A 67 1.73 -23.17 -9.76
C PRO A 67 0.32 -23.22 -10.36
N ASP A 68 0.12 -23.96 -11.45
CA ASP A 68 -1.19 -24.05 -12.11
C ASP A 68 -2.19 -24.80 -11.24
N LYS A 69 -1.73 -25.85 -10.55
CA LYS A 69 -2.54 -26.55 -9.55
C LYS A 69 -2.91 -25.63 -8.38
N ALA A 70 -1.97 -24.80 -7.91
CA ALA A 70 -2.24 -23.86 -6.83
C ALA A 70 -3.33 -22.85 -7.22
N ARG A 71 -3.26 -22.27 -8.42
CA ARG A 71 -4.28 -21.35 -8.94
C ARG A 71 -5.65 -22.03 -9.08
N GLY A 72 -5.69 -23.26 -9.60
CA GLY A 72 -6.96 -24.01 -9.73
C GLY A 72 -7.63 -24.28 -8.37
N ILE A 73 -6.84 -24.56 -7.33
CA ILE A 73 -7.36 -24.73 -5.96
C ILE A 73 -7.81 -23.37 -5.38
N GLU A 74 -7.07 -22.30 -5.65
CA GLU A 74 -7.44 -20.95 -5.23
C GLU A 74 -8.81 -20.54 -5.82
N ASP A 75 -9.03 -20.76 -7.11
CA ASP A 75 -10.31 -20.51 -7.77
C ASP A 75 -11.45 -21.36 -7.18
N ALA A 76 -11.15 -22.61 -6.80
CA ALA A 76 -12.12 -23.51 -6.19
C ALA A 76 -12.53 -23.05 -4.79
N VAL A 77 -11.58 -22.62 -3.95
CA VAL A 77 -11.91 -22.15 -2.60
C VAL A 77 -12.61 -20.79 -2.62
N VAL A 78 -12.37 -19.94 -3.63
CA VAL A 78 -13.17 -18.72 -3.84
C VAL A 78 -14.64 -19.06 -4.05
N ARG A 79 -14.96 -20.10 -4.83
CA ARG A 79 -16.36 -20.58 -4.97
C ARG A 79 -16.92 -21.05 -3.63
N ALA A 80 -16.14 -21.79 -2.84
CA ALA A 80 -16.56 -22.22 -1.50
C ALA A 80 -16.84 -21.03 -0.55
N VAL A 81 -16.06 -19.94 -0.63
CA VAL A 81 -16.31 -18.70 0.11
C VAL A 81 -17.63 -18.06 -0.32
N VAL A 82 -17.90 -18.00 -1.63
CA VAL A 82 -19.15 -17.44 -2.16
C VAL A 82 -20.36 -18.24 -1.67
N VAL A 83 -20.31 -19.57 -1.77
CA VAL A 83 -21.37 -20.47 -1.29
C VAL A 83 -21.61 -20.30 0.20
N ALA A 84 -20.56 -20.23 1.02
CA ALA A 84 -20.69 -20.04 2.47
C ALA A 84 -21.26 -18.66 2.86
N CYS A 85 -21.21 -17.68 1.96
CA CYS A 85 -21.80 -16.35 2.15
C CYS A 85 -23.22 -16.21 1.58
N ASP A 86 -23.75 -17.23 0.90
CA ASP A 86 -25.10 -17.19 0.32
C ASP A 86 -26.14 -17.05 1.42
N GLU A 87 -27.02 -16.05 1.33
CA GLU A 87 -28.03 -15.76 2.35
C GLU A 87 -28.88 -16.98 2.73
N LYS A 88 -29.15 -17.88 1.77
CA LYS A 88 -29.96 -19.07 1.96
C LYS A 88 -29.27 -20.13 2.82
N TRP A 89 -27.94 -20.22 2.74
CA TRP A 89 -27.13 -21.29 3.34
C TRP A 89 -26.04 -20.74 4.27
N SER A 90 -26.12 -19.45 4.62
CA SER A 90 -25.06 -18.76 5.33
C SER A 90 -24.91 -19.26 6.76
N ASP A 91 -23.73 -19.81 7.06
CA ASP A 91 -23.24 -19.94 8.42
C ASP A 91 -22.04 -19.03 8.59
N ARG A 92 -22.11 -18.16 9.60
CA ARG A 92 -21.07 -17.16 9.86
C ARG A 92 -19.72 -17.81 10.12
N GLN A 93 -19.67 -18.94 10.83
CA GLN A 93 -18.42 -19.62 11.13
C GLN A 93 -17.86 -20.30 9.87
N ALA A 94 -18.71 -20.89 9.05
CA ALA A 94 -18.33 -21.46 7.76
C ALA A 94 -17.74 -20.40 6.82
N ALA A 95 -18.37 -19.22 6.71
CA ALA A 95 -17.87 -18.11 5.89
C ALA A 95 -16.49 -17.61 6.34
N PHE A 96 -16.27 -17.46 7.65
CA PHE A 96 -14.95 -17.08 8.16
C PHE A 96 -13.91 -18.21 8.03
N SER A 97 -14.32 -19.47 8.17
CA SER A 97 -13.44 -20.62 7.99
C SER A 97 -12.96 -20.78 6.54
N SER A 98 -13.87 -20.68 5.56
CA SER A 98 -13.50 -20.70 4.14
C SER A 98 -12.63 -19.50 3.76
N ASN A 99 -12.92 -18.31 4.31
CA ASN A 99 -12.08 -17.14 4.08
C ASN A 99 -10.66 -17.31 4.68
N ALA A 100 -10.54 -17.99 5.82
CA ALA A 100 -9.23 -18.34 6.38
C ALA A 100 -8.46 -19.29 5.46
N ALA A 101 -9.12 -20.30 4.90
CA ALA A 101 -8.54 -21.23 3.93
C ALA A 101 -8.12 -20.53 2.62
N TYR A 102 -8.98 -19.67 2.06
CA TYR A 102 -8.67 -18.84 0.90
C TYR A 102 -7.45 -17.96 1.14
N ALA A 103 -7.43 -17.22 2.25
CA ALA A 103 -6.29 -16.37 2.58
C ALA A 103 -5.00 -17.18 2.79
N ALA A 104 -5.11 -18.41 3.31
CA ALA A 104 -3.95 -19.29 3.45
C ALA A 104 -3.36 -19.69 2.09
N ILE A 105 -4.18 -20.10 1.11
CA ILE A 105 -3.68 -20.41 -0.24
C ILE A 105 -3.21 -19.17 -1.01
N ASN A 106 -3.89 -18.02 -0.86
CA ASN A 106 -3.45 -16.75 -1.44
C ASN A 106 -2.04 -16.35 -0.92
N SER A 107 -1.74 -16.65 0.36
CA SER A 107 -0.38 -16.45 0.89
C SER A 107 0.67 -17.33 0.21
N VAL A 108 0.28 -18.51 -0.30
CA VAL A 108 1.16 -19.40 -1.08
C VAL A 108 1.36 -18.87 -2.49
N THR A 109 0.28 -18.56 -3.22
CA THR A 109 0.35 -18.13 -4.62
C THR A 109 1.13 -16.82 -4.74
N THR A 110 0.90 -15.85 -3.84
CA THR A 110 1.69 -14.61 -3.78
C THR A 110 3.16 -14.84 -3.41
N ALA A 111 3.48 -15.83 -2.57
CA ALA A 111 4.87 -16.19 -2.28
C ALA A 111 5.57 -16.84 -3.49
N MET A 112 4.86 -17.66 -4.27
CA MET A 112 5.37 -18.23 -5.52
C MET A 112 5.62 -17.15 -6.57
N ASP A 113 4.69 -16.22 -6.74
CA ASP A 113 4.85 -15.09 -7.66
C ASP A 113 6.06 -14.20 -7.27
N SER A 114 6.38 -14.10 -5.98
CA SER A 114 7.56 -13.36 -5.49
C SER A 114 8.89 -13.96 -5.95
N GLU A 115 8.93 -15.23 -6.33
CA GLU A 115 10.13 -15.87 -6.88
C GLU A 115 10.40 -15.44 -8.32
N SER A 116 9.33 -15.25 -9.09
CA SER A 116 9.37 -14.88 -10.51
C SER A 116 9.36 -13.37 -10.75
N ALA A 117 8.99 -12.58 -9.74
CA ALA A 117 8.88 -11.12 -9.84
C ALA A 117 10.25 -10.41 -9.84
N GLY A 118 10.36 -9.34 -10.63
CA GLY A 118 11.53 -8.45 -10.62
C GLY A 118 11.78 -7.73 -9.28
N SER A 119 10.76 -7.69 -8.40
CA SER A 119 10.88 -7.21 -7.01
C SER A 119 10.22 -8.19 -6.03
N ARG A 120 11.01 -9.14 -5.52
CA ARG A 120 10.58 -10.12 -4.51
C ARG A 120 9.95 -9.48 -3.27
N SER A 121 10.46 -8.32 -2.85
CA SER A 121 9.97 -7.64 -1.64
C SER A 121 8.53 -7.16 -1.77
N THR A 122 8.08 -6.76 -2.95
CA THR A 122 6.72 -6.22 -3.14
C THR A 122 5.68 -7.34 -3.05
N GLU A 123 5.91 -8.44 -3.76
CA GLU A 123 5.01 -9.59 -3.76
C GLU A 123 5.02 -10.32 -2.41
N ALA A 124 6.18 -10.42 -1.76
CA ALA A 124 6.29 -10.98 -0.41
C ALA A 124 5.45 -10.20 0.64
N VAL A 125 5.22 -8.90 0.44
CA VAL A 125 4.34 -8.11 1.33
C VAL A 125 2.87 -8.52 1.15
N LYS A 126 2.44 -8.94 -0.05
CA LYS A 126 1.08 -9.46 -0.25
C LYS A 126 0.86 -10.77 0.52
N ALA A 127 1.87 -11.64 0.56
CA ALA A 127 1.83 -12.85 1.38
C ALA A 127 1.64 -12.50 2.88
N VAL A 128 2.27 -11.43 3.37
CA VAL A 128 2.09 -10.94 4.75
C VAL A 128 0.66 -10.48 4.99
N MET A 129 0.08 -9.72 4.06
CA MET A 129 -1.31 -9.29 4.16
C MET A 129 -2.28 -10.47 4.15
N ALA A 130 -2.07 -11.44 3.27
CA ALA A 130 -2.86 -12.67 3.23
C ALA A 130 -2.78 -13.45 4.55
N ALA A 131 -1.59 -13.55 5.16
CA ALA A 131 -1.42 -14.21 6.46
C ALA A 131 -2.16 -13.49 7.61
N VAL A 132 -2.16 -12.15 7.62
CA VAL A 132 -2.98 -11.37 8.58
C VAL A 132 -4.46 -11.70 8.38
N THR A 133 -4.94 -11.65 7.14
CA THR A 133 -6.34 -11.98 6.80
C THR A 133 -6.71 -13.39 7.23
N THR A 134 -5.84 -14.39 7.02
CA THR A 134 -6.07 -15.77 7.47
C THR A 134 -6.32 -15.83 8.97
N VAL A 135 -5.50 -15.14 9.75
CA VAL A 135 -5.58 -15.18 11.21
C VAL A 135 -6.78 -14.40 11.74
N ASP A 136 -7.07 -13.23 11.17
CA ASP A 136 -8.24 -12.45 11.55
C ASP A 136 -9.53 -13.22 11.23
N ALA A 137 -9.61 -13.86 10.05
CA ALA A 137 -10.72 -14.72 9.67
C ALA A 137 -10.84 -15.93 10.60
N ALA A 138 -9.74 -16.63 10.89
CA ALA A 138 -9.77 -17.79 11.78
C ALA A 138 -10.19 -17.41 13.22
N VAL A 139 -9.72 -16.28 13.75
CA VAL A 139 -10.12 -15.79 15.08
C VAL A 139 -11.56 -15.28 15.09
N ALA A 140 -12.07 -14.79 13.95
CA ALA A 140 -13.49 -14.43 13.80
C ALA A 140 -14.39 -15.68 13.75
N ALA A 141 -13.94 -16.78 13.16
CA ALA A 141 -14.64 -18.06 13.17
C ALA A 141 -14.67 -18.69 14.58
N ASP A 142 -13.51 -18.70 15.27
CA ASP A 142 -13.38 -19.19 16.64
C ASP A 142 -12.46 -18.30 17.49
N PRO A 143 -12.99 -17.42 18.36
CA PRO A 143 -12.19 -16.59 19.24
C PRO A 143 -11.26 -17.36 20.19
N ALA A 144 -11.56 -18.63 20.49
CA ALA A 144 -10.78 -19.45 21.41
C ALA A 144 -9.38 -19.79 20.88
N ILE A 145 -9.17 -19.77 19.55
CA ILE A 145 -7.88 -20.13 18.96
C ILE A 145 -6.82 -19.02 19.09
N ARG A 146 -7.20 -17.79 19.48
CA ARG A 146 -6.32 -16.61 19.56
C ARG A 146 -5.01 -16.90 20.30
N HIS A 147 -5.08 -17.59 21.44
CA HIS A 147 -3.89 -17.89 22.25
C HIS A 147 -2.96 -18.91 21.57
N ALA A 148 -3.54 -19.90 20.87
CA ALA A 148 -2.78 -20.90 20.14
C ALA A 148 -2.04 -20.28 18.95
N VAL A 149 -2.70 -19.37 18.22
CA VAL A 149 -2.10 -18.64 17.11
C VAL A 149 -0.93 -17.77 17.59
N ILE A 150 -1.11 -17.01 18.68
CA ILE A 150 -0.02 -16.21 19.27
C ILE A 150 1.16 -17.10 19.70
N ALA A 151 0.90 -18.30 20.22
CA ALA A 151 1.93 -19.25 20.61
C ALA A 151 2.71 -19.79 19.38
N ASP A 152 2.02 -20.08 18.28
CA ASP A 152 2.65 -20.51 17.02
C ASP A 152 3.60 -19.43 16.49
N PHE A 153 3.16 -18.18 16.43
CA PHE A 153 4.01 -17.06 16.00
C PHE A 153 5.26 -16.93 16.87
N LYS A 154 5.09 -17.02 18.20
CA LYS A 154 6.22 -16.97 19.15
C LYS A 154 7.20 -18.12 18.95
N ARG A 155 6.73 -19.34 18.64
CA ARG A 155 7.59 -20.49 18.32
C ARG A 155 8.35 -20.25 17.02
N LEU A 156 7.63 -19.92 15.95
CA LEU A 156 8.23 -19.67 14.63
C LEU A 156 9.27 -18.56 14.67
N SER A 157 9.01 -17.47 15.41
CA SER A 157 9.94 -16.33 15.55
C SER A 157 11.23 -16.67 16.29
N ARG A 158 11.24 -17.75 17.08
CA ARG A 158 12.42 -18.24 17.80
C ARG A 158 13.20 -19.29 17.00
N MET A 159 12.58 -19.85 15.97
CA MET A 159 13.22 -20.80 15.08
C MET A 159 14.07 -20.02 14.08
N SER A 160 15.38 -20.30 14.02
CA SER A 160 16.30 -19.66 13.07
C SER A 160 16.07 -20.21 11.64
N LEU A 161 14.90 -19.88 11.08
CA LEU A 161 14.40 -20.37 9.79
C LEU A 161 14.89 -19.53 8.61
N GLY A 162 15.36 -18.30 8.85
CA GLY A 162 15.80 -17.37 7.81
C GLY A 162 15.24 -15.97 8.04
N CYS A 163 15.35 -15.12 7.03
CA CYS A 163 14.85 -13.75 7.05
C CYS A 163 13.87 -13.49 5.91
N PHE A 164 12.88 -12.63 6.16
CA PHE A 164 12.03 -12.08 5.13
C PHE A 164 12.85 -11.19 4.16
N PRO A 165 12.56 -11.17 2.84
CA PRO A 165 11.50 -11.88 2.11
C PRO A 165 11.94 -13.25 1.54
N ASN A 166 12.98 -13.89 2.09
CA ASN A 166 13.43 -15.19 1.60
C ASN A 166 12.48 -16.31 2.07
N PHE A 167 12.46 -17.43 1.33
CA PHE A 167 11.63 -18.60 1.66
C PHE A 167 11.98 -19.22 3.01
N GLY A 168 13.26 -19.24 3.36
CA GLY A 168 13.75 -19.86 4.60
C GLY A 168 13.65 -21.39 4.61
N LYS A 169 13.93 -21.96 5.78
CA LYS A 169 13.89 -23.40 6.04
C LYS A 169 12.45 -23.91 6.07
N ALA A 170 12.27 -25.15 5.63
CA ALA A 170 11.01 -25.86 5.75
C ALA A 170 10.58 -26.00 7.21
N VAL A 171 9.27 -25.94 7.44
CA VAL A 171 8.63 -26.16 8.73
C VAL A 171 7.50 -27.15 8.51
N ASP A 172 7.34 -28.12 9.41
CA ASP A 172 6.13 -28.95 9.46
C ASP A 172 5.07 -28.25 10.32
N PRO A 173 4.05 -27.59 9.72
CA PRO A 173 2.98 -26.92 10.45
C PRO A 173 1.92 -27.86 11.02
N THR A 174 1.97 -29.17 10.75
CA THR A 174 0.93 -30.12 11.18
C THR A 174 0.91 -30.31 12.70
N GLY A 175 -0.13 -30.98 13.21
CA GLY A 175 -0.24 -31.33 14.64
C GLY A 175 0.87 -32.25 15.17
N ARG A 176 1.68 -32.85 14.29
CA ARG A 176 2.81 -33.73 14.61
C ARG A 176 4.16 -33.01 14.53
N GLY A 177 4.18 -31.83 13.94
CA GLY A 177 5.39 -31.05 13.73
C GLY A 177 5.87 -30.31 14.98
N ILE A 178 6.94 -29.54 14.80
CA ILE A 178 7.64 -28.77 15.84
C ILE A 178 6.78 -27.71 16.54
N LEU A 179 5.63 -27.36 15.96
CA LEU A 179 4.67 -26.43 16.53
C LEU A 179 3.70 -27.10 17.50
N GLY A 180 3.71 -28.44 17.60
CA GLY A 180 2.91 -29.23 18.54
C GLY A 180 1.48 -29.49 18.06
N PRO A 181 0.56 -29.93 18.94
CA PRO A 181 -0.82 -30.23 18.57
C PRO A 181 -1.59 -28.99 18.12
N ILE A 182 -2.55 -29.18 17.19
CA ILE A 182 -3.38 -28.09 16.63
C ILE A 182 -4.22 -27.40 17.71
N ASN A 183 -4.81 -28.16 18.64
CA ASN A 183 -5.66 -27.67 19.71
C ASN A 183 -5.15 -28.09 21.11
N PRO A 184 -4.23 -27.33 21.73
CA PRO A 184 -3.59 -27.71 22.99
C PRO A 184 -4.53 -27.68 24.21
N SER A 185 -5.62 -26.92 24.19
CA SER A 185 -6.53 -26.73 25.32
C SER A 185 -7.59 -27.82 25.51
N ARG A 186 -7.62 -28.86 24.67
CA ARG A 186 -8.55 -30.01 24.83
C ARG A 186 -7.93 -31.24 25.51
N SER A 187 -6.62 -31.25 25.80
CA SER A 187 -6.01 -32.33 26.57
C SER A 187 -6.23 -32.12 28.07
N LYS A 188 -7.28 -32.74 28.62
CA LYS A 188 -7.52 -32.80 30.07
C LYS A 188 -6.42 -33.65 30.72
N VAL A 189 -5.41 -33.02 31.31
CA VAL A 189 -4.52 -33.67 32.28
C VAL A 189 -5.05 -33.34 33.67
N LYS A 190 -5.50 -34.37 34.41
CA LYS A 190 -5.85 -34.25 35.84
C LYS A 190 -4.55 -34.14 36.66
N PRO A 191 -4.41 -33.17 37.58
CA PRO A 191 -3.34 -33.19 38.55
C PRO A 191 -3.77 -34.02 39.77
N SER A 192 -2.94 -34.98 40.17
CA SER A 192 -3.02 -35.63 41.48
C SER A 192 -2.28 -34.77 42.51
N PRO A 193 -2.77 -34.61 43.75
CA PRO A 193 -2.10 -33.83 44.77
C PRO A 193 -1.35 -34.73 45.76
N GLU A 194 -0.10 -34.37 46.05
CA GLU A 194 0.54 -34.60 47.36
C GLU A 194 1.59 -33.48 47.48
N ILE A 195 1.26 -32.43 48.25
CA ILE A 195 2.12 -31.26 48.46
C ILE A 195 2.53 -31.25 49.94
N ASN A 196 3.83 -31.40 50.18
CA ASN A 196 4.46 -31.29 51.50
C ASN A 196 4.38 -29.85 52.03
N THR A 197 4.40 -29.69 53.35
CA THR A 197 4.22 -28.39 54.03
C THR A 197 5.34 -27.39 53.79
N GLU A 198 6.58 -27.83 53.52
CA GLU A 198 7.69 -26.97 53.09
C GLU A 198 7.44 -26.38 51.69
N THR A 199 6.80 -27.14 50.80
CA THR A 199 6.45 -26.71 49.45
C THR A 199 5.36 -25.63 49.46
N CYS A 200 4.51 -25.61 50.49
CA CYS A 200 3.47 -24.59 50.66
C CYS A 200 4.01 -23.20 51.04
N ASP A 201 5.10 -23.12 51.80
CA ASP A 201 5.70 -21.84 52.18
C ASP A 201 6.56 -21.25 51.05
N GLU A 202 7.28 -22.09 50.31
CA GLU A 202 7.94 -21.70 49.05
C GLU A 202 6.93 -21.21 48.00
N LEU A 203 5.78 -21.90 47.88
CA LEU A 203 4.67 -21.46 47.02
C LEU A 203 4.09 -20.11 47.45
N ARG A 204 3.99 -19.83 48.75
CA ARG A 204 3.52 -18.53 49.27
C ARG A 204 4.50 -17.41 48.95
N GLN A 205 5.80 -17.63 49.12
CA GLN A 205 6.82 -16.65 48.73
C GLN A 205 6.82 -16.42 47.21
N ALA A 206 6.76 -17.48 46.42
CA ALA A 206 6.67 -17.37 44.96
C ALA A 206 5.39 -16.63 44.51
N LEU A 207 4.26 -16.82 45.21
CA LEU A 207 3.03 -16.07 44.95
C LEU A 207 3.18 -14.59 45.28
N GLN A 208 3.82 -14.23 46.40
CA GLN A 208 4.09 -12.83 46.74
C GLN A 208 5.03 -12.16 45.73
N GLU A 209 6.07 -12.86 45.28
CA GLU A 209 6.96 -12.37 44.22
C GLU A 209 6.20 -12.18 42.91
N LEU A 210 5.36 -13.15 42.51
CA LEU A 210 4.52 -13.04 41.31
C LEU A 210 3.52 -11.89 41.40
N GLU A 211 2.95 -11.62 42.58
CA GLU A 211 2.07 -10.47 42.78
C GLU A 211 2.82 -9.15 42.67
N SER A 212 4.05 -9.07 43.20
CA SER A 212 4.90 -7.89 43.08
C SER A 212 5.29 -7.62 41.62
N LEU A 213 5.70 -8.66 40.89
CA LEU A 213 6.02 -8.58 39.46
C LEU A 213 4.79 -8.23 38.62
N ARG A 214 3.62 -8.77 38.96
CA ARG A 214 2.35 -8.43 38.30
C ARG A 214 1.99 -6.95 38.48
N LYS A 215 2.22 -6.39 39.67
CA LYS A 215 2.00 -4.95 39.91
C LYS A 215 2.98 -4.09 39.13
N ALA A 216 4.26 -4.45 39.12
CA ALA A 216 5.29 -3.76 38.31
C ALA A 216 4.95 -3.78 36.81
N LEU A 217 4.63 -4.97 36.27
CA LEU A 217 4.16 -5.11 34.87
C LEU A 217 2.88 -4.34 34.57
N GLY A 218 2.01 -4.18 35.57
CA GLY A 218 0.80 -3.36 35.46
C GLY A 218 1.10 -1.87 35.32
N ALA A 219 2.09 -1.37 36.07
CA ALA A 219 2.56 0.01 35.98
C ALA A 219 3.26 0.27 34.65
N ASP A 220 4.21 -0.58 34.25
CA ASP A 220 4.90 -0.47 32.96
C ASP A 220 3.93 -0.47 31.79
N ARG A 221 2.86 -1.27 31.88
CA ARG A 221 1.81 -1.30 30.87
C ARG A 221 1.02 0.01 30.82
N ALA A 222 0.72 0.63 31.96
CA ALA A 222 0.02 1.91 32.00
C ALA A 222 0.87 3.01 31.35
N ASP A 223 2.16 3.06 31.66
CA ASP A 223 3.11 4.01 31.07
C ASP A 223 3.24 3.82 29.56
N LEU A 224 3.32 2.57 29.08
CA LEU A 224 3.33 2.27 27.65
C LEU A 224 2.01 2.64 26.95
N GLU A 225 0.87 2.47 27.61
CA GLU A 225 -0.43 2.89 27.08
C GLU A 225 -0.53 4.44 26.98
N GLU A 226 0.06 5.17 27.92
CA GLU A 226 0.18 6.63 27.86
C GLU A 226 1.12 7.09 26.74
N GLN A 227 2.31 6.49 26.63
CA GLN A 227 3.24 6.78 25.54
C GLN A 227 2.60 6.49 24.17
N ARG A 228 1.85 5.40 24.04
CA ARG A 228 1.14 5.06 22.80
C ARG A 228 0.11 6.14 22.43
N ARG A 229 -0.64 6.67 23.41
CA ARG A 229 -1.58 7.78 23.18
C ARG A 229 -0.86 9.04 22.71
N ALA A 230 0.24 9.41 23.37
CA ALA A 230 1.03 10.57 22.98
C ALA A 230 1.57 10.45 21.54
N VAL A 231 2.01 9.25 21.13
CA VAL A 231 2.43 8.99 19.75
C VAL A 231 1.27 9.12 18.77
N THR A 232 0.10 8.55 19.08
CA THR A 232 -1.09 8.68 18.22
C THR A 232 -1.52 10.14 18.05
N ASP A 233 -1.46 10.93 19.12
CA ASP A 233 -1.76 12.36 19.05
C ASP A 233 -0.74 13.12 18.18
N ALA A 234 0.55 12.81 18.32
CA ALA A 234 1.60 13.38 17.48
C ALA A 234 1.45 13.00 16.00
N GLU A 235 1.11 11.75 15.69
CA GLU A 235 0.82 11.29 14.34
C GLU A 235 -0.36 12.03 13.72
N SER A 236 -1.43 12.28 14.50
CA SER A 236 -2.59 13.03 14.03
C SER A 236 -2.25 14.48 13.69
N LYS A 237 -1.42 15.14 14.51
CA LYS A 237 -0.93 16.51 14.25
C LYS A 237 -0.06 16.56 12.99
N LEU A 238 0.87 15.63 12.85
CA LEU A 238 1.74 15.55 11.67
C LEU A 238 0.93 15.28 10.38
N ALA A 239 -0.13 14.46 10.48
CA ALA A 239 -1.03 14.22 9.35
C ALA A 239 -1.79 15.51 8.93
N ALA A 240 -2.24 16.32 9.90
CA ALA A 240 -2.87 17.60 9.63
C ALA A 240 -1.89 18.59 8.96
N GLU A 241 -0.67 18.72 9.49
CA GLU A 241 0.37 19.58 8.91
C GLU A 241 0.74 19.15 7.47
N ARG A 242 0.86 17.84 7.22
CA ARG A 242 1.09 17.31 5.86
C ARG A 242 -0.05 17.65 4.90
N ALA A 243 -1.29 17.59 5.37
CA ALA A 243 -2.45 17.95 4.56
C ALA A 243 -2.44 19.44 4.19
N ASP A 244 -2.08 20.32 5.13
CA ASP A 244 -1.97 21.76 4.89
C ASP A 244 -0.81 22.11 3.96
N LEU A 245 0.35 21.46 4.12
CA LEU A 245 1.49 21.65 3.22
C LEU A 245 1.13 21.22 1.78
N ASN A 246 0.40 20.12 1.62
CA ASN A 246 -0.06 19.67 0.30
C ASN A 246 -1.06 20.66 -0.33
N ARG A 247 -1.95 21.26 0.47
CA ARG A 247 -2.84 22.34 0.01
C ARG A 247 -2.04 23.55 -0.48
N GLN A 248 -1.03 23.98 0.28
CA GLN A 248 -0.14 25.09 -0.10
C GLN A 248 0.63 24.77 -1.39
N GLN A 249 1.20 23.57 -1.52
CA GLN A 249 1.89 23.15 -2.74
C GLN A 249 0.99 23.19 -3.97
N LYS A 250 -0.27 22.74 -3.86
CA LYS A 250 -1.24 22.84 -4.95
C LYS A 250 -1.58 24.29 -5.32
N GLN A 251 -1.71 25.17 -4.33
CA GLN A 251 -1.93 26.60 -4.58
C GLN A 251 -0.73 27.24 -5.28
N PHE A 252 0.50 26.95 -4.85
CA PHE A 252 1.70 27.43 -5.52
C PHE A 252 1.83 26.90 -6.95
N ALA A 253 1.54 25.62 -7.18
CA ALA A 253 1.56 25.03 -8.52
C ALA A 253 0.54 25.71 -9.45
N LYS A 254 -0.67 25.98 -8.95
CA LYS A 254 -1.69 26.72 -9.70
C LYS A 254 -1.20 28.14 -10.04
N ARG A 255 -0.65 28.86 -9.05
CA ARG A 255 -0.18 30.23 -9.26
C ARG A 255 1.01 30.31 -10.22
N ALA A 256 1.93 29.33 -10.15
CA ALA A 256 3.05 29.23 -11.08
C ALA A 256 2.56 29.01 -12.52
N HIS A 257 1.54 28.17 -12.71
CA HIS A 257 0.94 27.96 -14.03
C HIS A 257 0.24 29.22 -14.57
N GLU A 258 -0.53 29.93 -13.73
CA GLU A 258 -1.15 31.21 -14.09
C GLU A 258 -0.09 32.24 -14.54
N LEU A 259 1.01 32.37 -13.79
CA LEU A 259 2.09 33.30 -14.13
C LEU A 259 2.83 32.90 -15.41
N GLU A 260 2.96 31.61 -15.71
CA GLU A 260 3.58 31.15 -16.95
C GLU A 260 2.71 31.52 -18.17
N ILE A 261 1.38 31.40 -18.05
CA ILE A 261 0.44 31.84 -19.09
C ILE A 261 0.59 33.35 -19.31
N GLU A 262 0.55 34.14 -18.23
CA GLU A 262 0.69 35.61 -18.30
C GLU A 262 2.03 36.00 -18.93
N ARG A 263 3.13 35.28 -18.63
CA ARG A 263 4.44 35.53 -19.25
C ARG A 263 4.41 35.31 -20.76
N ILE A 264 3.75 34.26 -21.22
CA ILE A 264 3.63 33.93 -22.65
C ILE A 264 2.81 35.02 -23.36
N GLU A 265 1.68 35.43 -22.78
CA GLU A 265 0.83 36.49 -23.33
C GLU A 265 1.59 37.82 -23.46
N LEU A 266 2.30 38.24 -22.41
CA LEU A 266 3.13 39.45 -22.44
C LEU A 266 4.27 39.36 -23.47
N GLN A 267 4.83 38.17 -23.68
CA GLN A 267 5.86 37.95 -24.68
C GLN A 267 5.31 38.11 -26.11
N ASP A 268 4.11 37.62 -26.36
CA ASP A 268 3.41 37.77 -27.64
C ASP A 268 3.03 39.23 -27.90
N GLU A 269 2.49 39.94 -26.90
CA GLU A 269 2.19 41.37 -27.00
C GLU A 269 3.44 42.20 -27.29
N ARG A 270 4.54 41.93 -26.59
CA ARG A 270 5.83 42.59 -26.86
C ARG A 270 6.30 42.34 -28.28
N GLY A 271 6.11 41.13 -28.81
CA GLY A 271 6.41 40.79 -30.20
C GLY A 271 5.57 41.60 -31.20
N ARG A 272 4.27 41.73 -30.96
CA ARG A 272 3.37 42.54 -31.80
C ARG A 272 3.77 44.01 -31.82
N LEU A 273 4.03 44.60 -30.65
CA LEU A 273 4.44 46.00 -30.53
C LEU A 273 5.79 46.27 -31.20
N ALA A 274 6.72 45.31 -31.16
CA ALA A 274 8.00 45.44 -31.87
C ALA A 274 7.80 45.51 -33.40
N LEU A 275 6.94 44.66 -33.95
CA LEU A 275 6.60 44.68 -35.38
C LEU A 275 5.90 45.99 -35.78
N GLU A 276 4.96 46.46 -34.96
CA GLU A 276 4.28 47.74 -35.19
C GLU A 276 5.25 48.92 -35.18
N ARG A 277 6.19 48.93 -34.22
CA ARG A 277 7.24 49.95 -34.16
C ARG A 277 8.12 49.94 -35.41
N GLU A 278 8.59 48.78 -35.85
CA GLU A 278 9.36 48.69 -37.10
C GLU A 278 8.57 49.20 -38.31
N TRP A 279 7.29 48.88 -38.38
CA TRP A 279 6.42 49.36 -39.45
C TRP A 279 6.29 50.89 -39.43
N LEU A 280 6.07 51.48 -38.25
CA LEU A 280 6.01 52.94 -38.07
C LEU A 280 7.34 53.62 -38.44
N GLU A 281 8.48 53.04 -38.06
CA GLU A 281 9.81 53.55 -38.41
C GLU A 281 10.05 53.52 -39.94
N ARG A 282 9.63 52.44 -40.63
CA ARG A 282 9.65 52.38 -42.10
C ARG A 282 8.74 53.43 -42.74
N ALA A 283 7.51 53.58 -42.24
CA ALA A 283 6.56 54.56 -42.74
C ALA A 283 7.06 56.00 -42.57
N ARG A 284 7.62 56.32 -41.40
CA ARG A 284 8.25 57.61 -41.11
C ARG A 284 9.42 57.90 -42.05
N SER A 285 10.28 56.92 -42.28
CA SER A 285 11.43 57.06 -43.20
C SER A 285 10.97 57.32 -44.63
N ALA A 286 9.95 56.58 -45.11
CA ALA A 286 9.38 56.78 -46.44
C ALA A 286 8.73 58.16 -46.60
N PHE A 287 8.03 58.64 -45.56
CA PHE A 287 7.45 59.98 -45.56
C PHE A 287 8.55 61.06 -45.60
N GLY A 288 9.60 60.93 -44.80
CA GLY A 288 10.74 61.84 -44.81
C GLY A 288 11.42 61.91 -46.19
N ALA A 289 11.62 60.77 -46.85
CA ALA A 289 12.16 60.73 -48.21
C ALA A 289 11.25 61.45 -49.23
N ARG A 290 9.93 61.32 -49.11
CA ARG A 290 8.96 62.04 -49.97
C ARG A 290 9.01 63.54 -49.73
N GLN A 291 9.17 63.99 -48.49
CA GLN A 291 9.28 65.41 -48.18
C GLN A 291 10.54 66.02 -48.80
N VAL A 292 11.69 65.35 -48.67
CA VAL A 292 12.94 65.79 -49.31
C VAL A 292 12.78 65.86 -50.83
N ALA A 293 12.22 64.83 -51.45
CA ALA A 293 11.98 64.82 -52.90
C ALA A 293 11.04 65.98 -53.34
N PHE A 294 10.00 66.25 -52.56
CA PHE A 294 9.09 67.38 -52.82
C PHE A 294 9.79 68.74 -52.69
N GLU A 295 10.63 68.91 -51.66
CA GLU A 295 11.44 70.12 -51.48
C GLU A 295 12.43 70.31 -52.65
N GLU A 296 13.09 69.25 -53.11
CA GLU A 296 13.96 69.28 -54.30
C GLU A 296 13.18 69.67 -55.57
N ASP A 297 12.01 69.06 -55.80
CA ASP A 297 11.16 69.38 -56.96
C ASP A 297 10.63 70.82 -56.91
N SER A 298 10.29 71.33 -55.71
CA SER A 298 9.90 72.73 -55.51
C SER A 298 11.06 73.69 -55.84
N GLN A 299 12.27 73.42 -55.34
CA GLN A 299 13.45 74.23 -55.66
C GLN A 299 13.77 74.22 -57.16
N ARG A 300 13.66 73.05 -57.82
CA ARG A 300 13.82 72.93 -59.27
C ARG A 300 12.78 73.75 -60.03
N PHE A 301 11.52 73.72 -59.58
CA PHE A 301 10.45 74.50 -60.18
C PHE A 301 10.70 76.01 -60.05
N GLU A 302 11.10 76.47 -58.87
CA GLU A 302 11.48 77.87 -58.63
C GLU A 302 12.64 78.31 -59.54
N ALA A 303 13.72 77.52 -59.58
CA ALA A 303 14.87 77.80 -60.45
C ALA A 303 14.47 77.87 -61.94
N ASN A 304 13.63 76.95 -62.42
CA ASN A 304 13.12 76.97 -63.79
C ASN A 304 12.24 78.20 -64.08
N ASN A 305 11.42 78.63 -63.13
CA ASN A 305 10.58 79.82 -63.28
C ASN A 305 11.44 81.10 -63.31
N GLU A 306 12.48 81.18 -62.49
CA GLU A 306 13.46 82.28 -62.54
C GLU A 306 14.21 82.33 -63.87
N ALA A 307 14.70 81.19 -64.37
CA ALA A 307 15.32 81.10 -65.69
C ALA A 307 14.37 81.59 -66.80
N ALA A 308 13.12 81.14 -66.79
CA ALA A 308 12.10 81.56 -67.75
C ALA A 308 11.72 83.06 -67.64
N ARG A 309 11.88 83.67 -66.46
CA ARG A 309 11.72 85.13 -66.26
C ARG A 309 12.90 85.89 -66.85
N LEU A 310 14.13 85.41 -66.64
CA LEU A 310 15.34 86.01 -67.20
C LEU A 310 15.32 85.98 -68.75
N GLU A 311 14.94 84.85 -69.35
CA GLU A 311 14.77 84.73 -70.81
C GLU A 311 13.71 85.68 -71.38
N ARG A 312 12.60 85.91 -70.65
CA ARG A 312 11.60 86.91 -71.05
C ARG A 312 12.07 88.35 -70.86
N GLY A 313 13.01 88.60 -69.97
CA GLY A 313 13.64 89.91 -69.77
C GLY A 313 14.62 90.27 -70.89
N THR A 314 15.42 89.30 -71.35
CA THR A 314 16.38 89.50 -72.45
C THR A 314 15.70 89.72 -73.80
N LEU A 315 14.53 89.12 -74.03
CA LEU A 315 13.70 89.37 -75.22
C LEU A 315 13.05 90.77 -75.27
N LYS A 316 13.02 91.52 -74.15
CA LYS A 316 12.41 92.86 -74.06
C LYS A 316 13.41 94.02 -74.22
N ASN A 317 14.72 93.75 -74.26
CA ASN A 317 15.76 94.72 -74.62
C ASN A 317 16.55 94.21 -75.83
N PRO A 318 16.02 94.31 -77.06
CA PRO A 318 16.87 94.23 -78.24
C PRO A 318 17.70 95.52 -78.32
N ILE A 319 18.99 95.37 -78.62
CA ILE A 319 19.90 96.45 -79.03
C ILE A 319 19.31 97.20 -80.22
#